data_AF-A0A358XJ15-F1
#
_entry.id   AF-A0A358XJ15-F1
#
_cell.length_a   1.000
_cell.length_b   1.000
_cell.length_c   1.000
_cell.angle_alpha   90.00
_cell.angle_beta   90.00
_cell.angle_gamma   90.00
#
_symmetry.space_group_name_H-M   'P 1'
#
loop_
_entity.id
_entity.type
_entity.pdbx_description
1 polymer ?
#
loop_
_entity_poly.entity_id
_entity_poly.type
_entity_poly.pdbx_seq_one_letter_code
_entity_poly.pdbx_strand_id
1 'polypeptide(L)'
;MRKLIMKMSISIDGFVAGIHGELDWMFKSGDDHSSAWVLNICESAGIHLMGRKTFEVMASYWPASTNPFAAAMNEIPKAVFTKEGYHPKTKDFANNTKL
;
A
#
# COMPACT_ATOMS: atom_id res chain seq x y z
N MET A 1 13.79 -20.55 6.37
CA MET A 1 14.06 -19.15 5.95
C MET A 1 12.76 -18.51 5.50
N ARG A 2 12.49 -17.25 5.87
CA ARG A 2 11.30 -16.51 5.37
C ARG A 2 11.59 -15.94 3.98
N LYS A 3 10.59 -15.91 3.11
CA LYS A 3 10.71 -15.33 1.76
C LYS A 3 10.52 -13.82 1.80
N LEU A 4 11.30 -13.08 1.02
CA LEU A 4 11.06 -11.68 0.71
C LEU A 4 10.30 -11.61 -0.61
N ILE A 5 9.10 -11.03 -0.60
CA ILE A 5 8.21 -10.97 -1.76
C ILE A 5 7.99 -9.49 -2.10
N MET A 6 8.19 -9.12 -3.37
CA MET A 6 7.90 -7.78 -3.86
C MET A 6 6.59 -7.80 -4.65
N LYS A 7 5.61 -7.01 -4.20
CA LYS A 7 4.41 -6.68 -4.97
C LYS A 7 4.51 -5.21 -5.35
N MET A 8 4.47 -4.93 -6.64
CA MET A 8 4.43 -3.56 -7.16
C MET A 8 3.53 -3.52 -8.40
N SER A 9 2.70 -2.49 -8.50
CA SER A 9 2.03 -2.15 -9.75
C SER A 9 2.91 -1.13 -10.49
N ILE A 10 3.11 -1.31 -11.79
CA ILE A 10 3.94 -0.44 -12.62
C ILE A 10 3.24 -0.21 -13.96
N SER A 11 3.29 1.02 -14.48
CA SER A 11 2.85 1.32 -15.84
C SER A 11 3.82 0.74 -16.87
N ILE A 12 3.39 0.63 -18.13
CA ILE A 12 4.21 0.06 -19.22
C ILE A 12 5.48 0.90 -19.48
N ASP A 13 5.39 2.20 -19.28
CA ASP A 13 6.49 3.16 -19.39
C ASP A 13 7.32 3.30 -18.11
N GLY A 14 7.06 2.47 -17.07
CA GLY A 14 7.98 2.28 -15.95
C GLY A 14 7.71 3.12 -14.70
N PHE A 15 6.52 3.69 -14.56
CA PHE A 15 6.15 4.53 -13.41
C PHE A 15 5.29 3.77 -12.39
N VAL A 16 5.50 4.06 -11.11
CA VAL A 16 4.80 3.41 -9.98
C VAL A 16 3.74 4.32 -9.34
N ALA A 17 3.68 5.57 -9.77
CA ALA A 17 2.70 6.57 -9.38
C ALA A 17 2.65 7.67 -10.45
N GLY A 18 1.59 8.48 -10.45
CA GLY A 18 1.54 9.70 -11.26
C GLY A 18 2.51 10.78 -10.77
N ILE A 19 2.60 11.89 -11.52
CA ILE A 19 3.55 12.97 -11.27
C ILE A 19 3.36 13.67 -9.92
N HIS A 20 2.16 13.57 -9.32
CA HIS A 20 1.84 14.09 -8.00
C HIS A 20 1.59 12.97 -6.98
N GLY A 21 1.92 11.72 -7.31
CA GLY A 21 1.75 10.56 -6.43
C GLY A 21 0.41 9.85 -6.60
N GLU A 22 -0.29 10.04 -7.72
CA GLU A 22 -1.58 9.43 -8.01
C GLU A 22 -1.47 7.90 -8.13
N LEU A 23 -2.43 7.20 -7.51
CA LEU A 23 -2.49 5.73 -7.39
C LEU A 23 -3.83 5.13 -7.84
N ASP A 24 -4.76 5.97 -8.30
CA ASP A 24 -6.13 5.66 -8.69
C ASP A 24 -6.22 4.65 -9.85
N TRP A 25 -5.15 4.52 -10.64
CA TRP A 25 -5.05 3.61 -11.77
C TRP A 25 -4.76 2.15 -11.38
N MET A 26 -4.17 1.89 -10.20
CA MET A 26 -3.61 0.58 -9.87
C MET A 26 -4.63 -0.57 -9.82
N PHE A 27 -5.91 -0.25 -9.61
CA PHE A 27 -7.00 -1.23 -9.50
C PHE A 27 -8.10 -1.03 -10.54
N LYS A 28 -7.94 -0.09 -11.49
CA LYS A 28 -8.98 0.22 -12.50
C LYS A 28 -9.16 -0.88 -13.54
N SER A 29 -8.09 -1.59 -13.88
CA SER A 29 -8.06 -2.55 -14.99
C SER A 29 -7.86 -3.99 -14.53
N GLY A 30 -7.89 -4.26 -13.23
CA GLY A 30 -7.77 -5.62 -12.69
C GLY A 30 -9.11 -6.37 -12.82
N ASP A 31 -9.04 -7.66 -13.09
CA ASP A 31 -10.16 -8.58 -12.97
C ASP A 31 -10.17 -9.28 -11.60
N ASP A 32 -11.18 -10.11 -11.35
CA ASP A 32 -11.30 -10.84 -10.08
C ASP A 32 -10.13 -11.81 -9.84
N HIS A 33 -9.59 -12.40 -10.90
CA HIS A 33 -8.47 -13.34 -10.81
C HIS A 33 -7.17 -12.66 -10.38
N SER A 34 -6.81 -11.55 -11.04
CA SER A 34 -5.63 -10.75 -10.68
C SER A 34 -5.78 -10.15 -9.28
N SER A 35 -6.97 -9.67 -8.93
CA SER A 35 -7.25 -9.15 -7.59
C SER A 35 -7.09 -10.22 -6.51
N ALA A 36 -7.62 -11.43 -6.71
CA ALA A 36 -7.46 -12.54 -5.79
C ALA A 36 -6.00 -12.98 -5.66
N TRP A 37 -5.24 -13.00 -6.76
CA TRP A 37 -3.82 -13.31 -6.72
C TRP A 37 -3.02 -12.30 -5.89
N VAL A 38 -3.28 -11.01 -6.06
CA VAL A 38 -2.64 -9.95 -5.26
C VAL A 38 -3.04 -10.07 -3.78
N LEU A 39 -4.32 -10.38 -3.51
CA LEU A 39 -4.82 -10.52 -2.14
C LEU A 39 -4.10 -11.65 -1.42
N ASN A 40 -3.98 -12.80 -2.07
CA ASN A 40 -3.22 -13.94 -1.55
C ASN A 40 -1.76 -13.58 -1.22
N ILE A 41 -1.11 -12.74 -2.05
CA ILE A 41 0.25 -12.27 -1.76
C ILE A 41 0.27 -11.41 -0.49
N CYS A 42 -0.64 -10.44 -0.39
CA CYS A 42 -0.74 -9.55 0.77
C CYS A 42 -1.05 -10.33 2.07
N GLU A 43 -1.98 -11.27 2.03
CA GLU A 43 -2.37 -12.10 3.18
C GLU A 43 -1.28 -13.09 3.60
N SER A 44 -0.46 -13.55 2.66
CA SER A 44 0.67 -14.45 2.97
C SER A 44 1.82 -13.75 3.72
N ALA A 45 1.81 -12.42 3.81
CA ALA A 45 2.88 -11.66 4.42
C ALA A 45 2.76 -11.64 5.95
N GLY A 46 3.83 -12.00 6.66
CA GLY A 46 3.91 -11.81 8.11
C GLY A 46 4.25 -10.38 8.53
N ILE A 47 4.77 -9.56 7.61
CA ILE A 47 5.11 -8.15 7.81
C ILE A 47 5.16 -7.44 6.45
N HIS A 48 4.69 -6.20 6.39
CA HIS A 48 4.85 -5.34 5.22
C HIS A 48 6.05 -4.41 5.41
N LEU A 49 6.97 -4.42 4.45
CA LEU A 49 8.12 -3.51 4.41
C LEU A 49 7.80 -2.36 3.45
N MET A 50 7.95 -1.12 3.90
CA MET A 50 7.68 0.04 3.04
C MET A 50 8.43 1.28 3.48
N GLY A 51 8.55 2.26 2.59
CA GLY A 51 9.07 3.58 2.92
C GLY A 51 8.00 4.46 3.60
N ARG A 52 8.45 5.48 4.33
CA ARG A 52 7.57 6.46 5.01
C ARG A 52 6.45 7.02 4.11
N LYS A 53 6.77 7.48 2.90
CA LYS A 53 5.78 8.09 1.99
C LYS A 53 4.66 7.12 1.61
N THR A 54 5.01 5.87 1.30
CA THR A 54 4.03 4.82 0.98
C THR A 54 3.15 4.51 2.19
N PHE A 55 3.76 4.42 3.37
CA PHE A 55 3.03 4.19 4.62
C PHE A 55 2.01 5.29 4.89
N GLU A 56 2.38 6.56 4.74
CA GLU A 56 1.48 7.70 4.97
C GLU A 56 0.23 7.64 4.09
N VAL A 57 0.38 7.35 2.81
CA VAL A 57 -0.74 7.21 1.87
C VAL A 57 -1.63 6.02 2.22
N MET A 58 -1.03 4.87 2.53
CA MET A 58 -1.76 3.65 2.87
C MET A 58 -2.51 3.78 4.21
N ALA A 59 -1.88 4.38 5.22
CA ALA A 59 -2.46 4.59 6.54
C ALA A 59 -3.64 5.57 6.52
N SER A 60 -3.69 6.50 5.57
CA SER A 60 -4.86 7.37 5.36
C SER A 60 -6.04 6.67 4.69
N TYR A 61 -5.78 5.68 3.83
CA TYR A 61 -6.80 5.10 2.96
C TYR A 61 -7.44 3.82 3.52
N TRP A 62 -6.62 2.85 3.93
CA TRP A 62 -7.10 1.51 4.27
C TRP A 62 -8.04 1.42 5.47
N PRO A 63 -7.95 2.25 6.52
CA PRO A 63 -8.89 2.19 7.63
C PRO A 63 -10.35 2.47 7.26
N ALA A 64 -10.57 3.28 6.21
CA ALA A 64 -11.91 3.65 5.74
C ALA A 64 -12.36 2.82 4.52
N SER A 65 -11.49 1.96 3.98
CA SER A 65 -11.76 1.20 2.77
C SER A 65 -12.56 -0.07 3.06
N THR A 66 -13.56 -0.36 2.23
CA THR A 66 -14.32 -1.62 2.25
C THR A 66 -13.74 -2.68 1.31
N ASN A 67 -12.63 -2.37 0.65
CA ASN A 67 -11.99 -3.29 -0.28
C ASN A 67 -11.45 -4.54 0.47
N PRO A 68 -11.53 -5.75 -0.11
CA PRO A 68 -10.95 -6.98 0.49
C PRO A 68 -9.50 -6.86 0.99
N PHE A 69 -8.68 -6.01 0.36
CA PHE A 69 -7.30 -5.73 0.80
C PHE A 69 -7.20 -5.06 2.17
N ALA A 70 -8.26 -4.39 2.65
CA ALA A 70 -8.22 -3.55 3.84
C ALA A 70 -7.82 -4.34 5.10
N ALA A 71 -8.31 -5.57 5.29
CA ALA A 71 -7.96 -6.38 6.44
C ALA A 71 -6.44 -6.65 6.49
N ALA A 72 -5.88 -7.23 5.41
CA ALA A 72 -4.45 -7.48 5.30
C ALA A 72 -3.62 -6.18 5.46
N MET A 73 -4.07 -5.08 4.87
CA MET A 73 -3.38 -3.79 4.93
C MET A 73 -3.51 -3.10 6.27
N ASN A 74 -4.50 -3.40 7.12
CA ASN A 74 -4.66 -2.78 8.43
C ASN A 74 -4.03 -3.64 9.53
N GLU A 75 -4.27 -4.95 9.51
CA GLU A 75 -3.94 -5.87 10.61
C GLU A 75 -2.48 -6.34 10.59
N ILE A 76 -1.89 -6.52 9.41
CA ILE A 76 -0.52 -7.03 9.31
C ILE A 76 0.47 -5.93 9.72
N PRO A 77 1.45 -6.22 10.61
CA PRO A 77 2.44 -5.26 11.05
C PRO A 77 3.23 -4.64 9.88
N LYS A 78 3.66 -3.39 10.06
CA LYS A 78 4.40 -2.63 9.05
C LYS A 78 5.74 -2.18 9.62
N ALA A 79 6.83 -2.51 8.94
CA ALA A 79 8.14 -1.91 9.19
C ALA A 79 8.35 -0.76 8.20
N VAL A 80 8.46 0.45 8.73
CA VAL A 80 8.59 1.68 7.94
C VAL A 80 10.04 2.15 7.94
N PHE A 81 10.62 2.18 6.75
CA PHE A 81 11.97 2.70 6.54
C PHE A 81 11.95 4.20 6.26
N THR A 82 12.82 4.92 6.95
CA THR A 82 12.96 6.38 6.89
C THR A 82 14.43 6.74 7.10
N LYS A 83 14.86 7.88 6.54
CA LYS A 83 16.22 8.40 6.75
C LYS A 83 16.36 9.10 8.10
N GLU A 84 15.29 9.74 8.55
CA GLU A 84 15.23 10.50 9.80
C GLU A 84 14.24 9.85 10.78
N GLY A 85 14.31 10.22 12.06
CA GLY A 85 13.32 9.79 13.06
C GLY A 85 11.89 10.06 12.60
N TYR A 86 11.02 9.04 12.69
CA TYR A 86 9.63 9.13 12.26
C TYR A 86 8.70 8.73 13.40
N HIS A 87 7.88 9.67 13.83
CA HIS A 87 6.80 9.45 14.79
C HIS A 87 5.48 9.77 14.10
N PRO A 88 4.75 8.75 13.62
CA PRO A 88 3.48 8.97 12.93
C PRO A 88 2.50 9.69 13.86
N LYS A 89 2.05 10.90 13.49
CA LYS A 89 0.97 11.58 14.22
C LYS A 89 -0.34 11.28 13.49
N THR A 90 -1.38 10.96 14.25
CA THR A 90 -2.72 10.63 13.73
C THR A 90 -3.32 11.72 12.83
N LYS A 91 -2.89 12.98 12.96
CA LYS A 91 -3.32 14.09 12.09
C LYS A 91 -2.71 14.06 10.69
N ASP A 92 -1.58 13.36 10.49
CA ASP A 92 -0.86 13.33 9.22
C ASP A 92 -1.61 12.49 8.16
N PHE A 93 -2.50 11.60 8.59
CA PHE A 93 -3.27 10.71 7.72
C PHE A 93 -4.64 11.27 7.31
N ALA A 94 -5.13 12.32 7.98
CA ALA A 94 -6.49 12.83 7.75
C ALA A 94 -6.61 13.74 6.51
N ASN A 95 -5.48 14.19 5.93
CA ASN A 95 -5.46 15.26 4.93
C ASN A 95 -5.11 14.81 3.51
N ASN A 96 -4.98 13.51 3.25
CA ASN A 96 -4.65 13.00 1.91
C ASN A 96 -5.93 12.66 1.13
N THR A 97 -6.78 13.66 0.93
CA THR A 97 -8.08 13.55 0.21
C THR A 97 -7.94 13.50 -1.31
N LYS A 98 -6.73 13.31 -1.84
CA LYS A 98 -6.46 13.10 -3.27
C LYS A 98 -5.91 11.70 -3.49
N LEU A 99 -6.80 10.72 -3.40
CA LEU A 99 -6.67 9.42 -4.07
C LEU A 99 -7.81 9.31 -5.08
#